data_AF-B7TYA6-F1
#
_entry.id   AF-B7TYA6-F1
#
_cell.length_a   1.000
_cell.length_b   1.000
_cell.length_c   1.000
_cell.angle_alpha   90.00
_cell.angle_beta   90.00
_cell.angle_gamma   90.00
#
_symmetry.space_group_name_H-M   'P 1'
#
loop_
_entity.id
_entity.type
_entity.pdbx_description
1 polymer ?
#
loop_
_entity_poly.entity_id
_entity_poly.type
_entity_poly.pdbx_seq_one_letter_code
_entity_poly.pdbx_strand_id
1 'polypeptide(L)'
;PRATELVEDVDLLIRRAERCLEAGADMIMIDADDLCKDADSLRADVIARIIGRLGLEKTMFEASNKQTTEWFIKRYGPKVNLFVDHSQVIGVENLRGCNTGTNISREPGSSYLLF
;
A
#
# COMPACT_ATOMS: atom_id res chain seq x y z
N PRO A 1 -28.54 -6.91 2.73
CA PRO A 1 -28.32 -5.86 3.76
C PRO A 1 -26.87 -5.65 4.24
N ARG A 2 -25.81 -6.16 3.57
CA ARG A 2 -24.42 -6.07 4.07
C ARG A 2 -23.56 -4.92 3.52
N ALA A 3 -24.06 -4.16 2.55
CA ALA A 3 -23.26 -3.11 1.90
C ALA A 3 -23.27 -1.78 2.67
N THR A 4 -24.32 -1.50 3.44
CA THR A 4 -24.53 -0.18 4.06
C THR A 4 -23.65 0.03 5.29
N GLU A 5 -23.46 -0.98 6.14
CA GLU A 5 -22.59 -0.89 7.33
C GLU A 5 -21.12 -0.62 6.93
N LEU A 6 -20.62 -1.31 5.90
CA LEU A 6 -19.26 -1.14 5.39
C LEU A 6 -18.98 0.20 4.69
N VAL A 7 -20.04 0.94 4.31
CA VAL A 7 -19.91 2.27 3.69
C VAL A 7 -19.85 3.35 4.76
N GLU A 8 -20.66 3.23 5.82
CA GLU A 8 -20.61 4.14 6.97
C GLU A 8 -19.24 4.09 7.67
N ASP A 9 -18.65 2.90 7.80
CA ASP A 9 -17.33 2.73 8.41
C ASP A 9 -16.21 3.44 7.65
N VAL A 10 -16.27 3.47 6.32
CA VAL A 10 -15.21 4.08 5.50
C VAL A 10 -15.28 5.60 5.56
N ASP A 11 -16.49 6.18 5.49
CA ASP A 11 -16.64 7.63 5.59
C ASP A 11 -16.31 8.12 7.01
N LEU A 12 -16.60 7.31 8.04
CA LEU A 12 -16.15 7.58 9.41
C LEU A 12 -14.61 7.53 9.53
N LEU A 13 -13.97 6.54 8.90
CA LEU A 13 -12.51 6.42 8.84
C LEU A 13 -11.89 7.65 8.18
N ILE A 14 -12.41 8.08 7.03
CA ILE A 14 -11.93 9.26 6.31
C ILE A 14 -12.08 10.51 7.18
N ARG A 15 -13.25 10.74 7.80
CA ARG A 15 -13.46 11.89 8.69
C ARG A 15 -12.52 11.88 9.89
N ARG A 16 -12.21 10.70 10.44
CA ARG A 16 -11.24 10.58 11.54
C ARG A 16 -9.84 10.92 11.07
N ALA A 17 -9.44 10.42 9.90
CA ALA A 17 -8.16 10.72 9.28
C ALA A 17 -8.01 12.21 8.95
N GLU A 18 -9.03 12.85 8.38
CA GLU A 18 -9.09 14.30 8.12
C GLU A 18 -8.85 15.09 9.41
N ARG A 19 -9.54 14.77 10.50
CA ARG A 19 -9.32 15.42 11.81
C ARG A 19 -7.92 15.19 12.37
N CYS A 20 -7.32 14.02 12.14
CA CYS A 20 -5.94 13.77 12.54
C CYS A 20 -4.96 14.65 11.76
N LEU A 21 -5.17 14.82 10.45
CA LEU A 21 -4.36 15.71 9.62
C LEU A 21 -4.54 17.19 10.05
N GLU A 22 -5.78 17.60 10.37
CA GLU A 22 -6.06 18.95 10.89
C GLU A 22 -5.43 19.21 12.26
N ALA A 23 -5.32 18.18 13.10
CA ALA A 23 -4.63 18.24 14.39
C ALA A 23 -3.09 18.32 14.27
N GLY A 24 -2.55 18.26 13.05
CA GLY A 24 -1.13 18.39 12.77
C GLY A 24 -0.40 17.07 12.49
N ALA A 25 -1.11 15.96 12.24
CA ALA A 25 -0.46 14.75 11.75
C ALA A 25 0.05 14.95 10.30
N ASP A 26 1.29 14.57 10.03
CA ASP A 26 1.88 14.68 8.70
C ASP A 26 1.29 13.66 7.71
N MET A 27 0.97 12.46 8.20
CA MET A 27 0.55 11.33 7.37
C MET A 27 -0.32 10.35 8.17
N ILE A 28 -1.22 9.66 7.46
CA ILE A 28 -2.11 8.64 8.01
C ILE A 28 -1.67 7.27 7.53
N MET A 29 -1.31 6.38 8.47
CA MET A 29 -1.04 4.98 8.17
C MET A 29 -2.36 4.19 8.18
N ILE A 30 -2.57 3.40 7.14
CA ILE A 30 -3.74 2.54 6.97
C ILE A 30 -3.26 1.11 6.86
N ASP A 31 -3.71 0.29 7.79
CA ASP A 31 -3.58 -1.15 7.69
C ASP A 31 -4.43 -1.63 6.50
N ALA A 32 -3.75 -2.10 5.46
CA ALA A 32 -4.37 -2.59 4.23
C ALA A 32 -4.30 -4.12 4.12
N ASP A 33 -3.75 -4.82 5.11
CA ASP A 33 -3.61 -6.27 5.08
C ASP A 33 -4.98 -6.96 5.20
N ASP A 34 -5.87 -6.42 6.03
CA ASP A 34 -7.26 -6.88 6.12
C ASP A 34 -8.11 -6.50 4.89
N LEU A 35 -7.63 -5.56 4.06
CA LEU A 35 -8.30 -5.14 2.81
C LEU A 35 -7.84 -5.95 1.59
N CYS A 36 -6.81 -6.79 1.72
CA CYS A 36 -6.10 -7.44 0.61
C CYS A 36 -6.26 -8.98 0.57
N LYS A 37 -7.16 -9.57 1.37
CA LYS A 37 -7.31 -11.04 1.47
C LYS A 37 -7.86 -11.72 0.20
N ASP A 38 -8.54 -10.99 -0.68
CA ASP A 38 -9.06 -11.51 -1.96
C ASP A 38 -8.68 -10.60 -3.14
N ALA A 39 -7.98 -11.15 -4.13
CA ALA A 39 -7.36 -10.41 -5.22
C ALA A 39 -8.32 -9.95 -6.34
N ASP A 40 -9.53 -10.50 -6.45
CA ASP A 40 -10.45 -10.23 -7.57
C ASP A 40 -11.39 -9.03 -7.32
N SER A 41 -11.53 -8.62 -6.07
CA SER A 41 -12.17 -7.36 -5.69
C SER A 41 -11.61 -6.91 -4.35
N LEU A 42 -10.29 -6.72 -4.28
CA LEU A 42 -9.69 -5.79 -3.32
C LEU A 42 -10.62 -4.58 -3.22
N ARG A 43 -10.85 -4.06 -2.01
CA ARG A 43 -11.63 -2.80 -1.84
C ARG A 43 -10.84 -1.61 -2.38
N ALA A 44 -10.41 -1.70 -3.63
CA ALA A 44 -9.78 -0.67 -4.42
C ALA A 44 -10.71 0.53 -4.56
N ASP A 45 -12.03 0.30 -4.49
CA ASP A 45 -13.04 1.34 -4.33
C ASP A 45 -12.84 2.14 -3.03
N VAL A 46 -12.55 1.47 -1.91
CA VAL A 46 -12.25 2.12 -0.63
C VAL A 46 -10.89 2.80 -0.65
N ILE A 47 -9.84 2.11 -1.11
CA ILE A 47 -8.50 2.69 -1.21
C ILE A 47 -8.52 3.92 -2.12
N ALA A 48 -9.20 3.85 -3.27
CA ALA A 48 -9.38 5.01 -4.16
C ALA A 48 -10.19 6.13 -3.50
N ARG A 49 -11.23 5.82 -2.71
CA ARG A 49 -11.99 6.83 -1.98
C ARG A 49 -11.14 7.52 -0.92
N ILE A 50 -10.35 6.77 -0.16
CA ILE A 50 -9.44 7.29 0.85
C ILE A 50 -8.39 8.18 0.19
N ILE A 51 -7.69 7.70 -0.83
CA ILE A 51 -6.67 8.48 -1.55
C ILE A 51 -7.28 9.72 -2.20
N GLY A 52 -8.49 9.61 -2.76
CA GLY A 52 -9.19 10.73 -3.37
C GLY A 52 -9.61 11.82 -2.37
N ARG A 53 -9.70 11.49 -1.08
CA ARG A 53 -10.09 12.44 -0.02
C ARG A 53 -8.89 12.97 0.77
N LEU A 54 -7.96 12.10 1.15
CA LEU A 54 -6.81 12.44 1.99
C LEU A 54 -5.57 12.87 1.19
N GLY A 55 -5.47 12.46 -0.08
CA GLY A 55 -4.28 12.63 -0.91
C GLY A 55 -3.28 11.48 -0.76
N LEU A 56 -2.63 11.11 -1.86
CA LEU A 56 -1.66 10.00 -1.88
C LEU A 56 -0.43 10.32 -1.02
N GLU A 57 -0.03 11.58 -1.00
CA GLU A 57 1.11 12.13 -0.29
C GLU A 57 0.94 12.15 1.24
N LYS A 58 -0.30 12.11 1.73
CA LYS A 58 -0.62 12.09 3.17
C LYS A 58 -1.10 10.73 3.67
N THR A 59 -1.04 9.71 2.83
CA THR A 59 -1.43 8.34 3.19
C THR A 59 -0.26 7.39 3.04
N MET A 60 -0.10 6.48 4.00
CA MET A 60 0.82 5.35 3.96
C MET A 60 0.03 4.05 4.11
N PHE A 61 0.25 3.09 3.22
CA PHE A 61 -0.46 1.80 3.26
C PHE A 61 0.46 0.71 3.76
N GLU A 62 -0.02 -0.12 4.68
CA GLU A 62 0.68 -1.35 5.06
C GLU A 62 0.67 -2.35 3.91
N ALA A 63 1.84 -2.91 3.63
CA ALA A 63 2.02 -3.94 2.63
C ALA A 63 2.92 -5.04 3.20
N SER A 64 2.31 -6.02 3.86
CA SER A 64 3.07 -7.14 4.46
C SER A 64 3.60 -8.16 3.47
N ASN A 65 3.17 -8.11 2.22
CA ASN A 65 3.60 -9.06 1.20
C ASN A 65 3.95 -8.39 -0.13
N LYS A 66 4.71 -9.12 -0.95
CA LYS A 66 5.16 -8.67 -2.27
C LYS A 66 4.01 -8.37 -3.23
N GLN A 67 2.91 -9.14 -3.16
CA GLN A 67 1.77 -8.99 -4.07
C GLN A 67 1.02 -7.67 -3.80
N THR A 68 0.78 -7.34 -2.54
CA THR A 68 0.19 -6.06 -2.10
C THR A 68 1.07 -4.89 -2.53
N THR A 69 2.38 -4.99 -2.27
CA THR A 69 3.37 -3.98 -2.69
C THR A 69 3.32 -3.74 -4.21
N GLU A 70 3.38 -4.82 -5.00
CA GLU A 70 3.36 -4.75 -6.45
C GLU A 70 2.04 -4.16 -6.97
N TRP A 71 0.91 -4.48 -6.35
CA TRP A 71 -0.40 -3.92 -6.69
C TRP A 71 -0.43 -2.40 -6.48
N PHE A 72 0.03 -1.90 -5.33
CA PHE A 72 0.06 -0.46 -5.04
C PHE A 72 0.98 0.29 -6.00
N ILE A 73 2.18 -0.23 -6.26
CA ILE A 73 3.14 0.39 -7.18
C ILE A 73 2.60 0.40 -8.61
N LYS A 74 2.00 -0.70 -9.09
CA LYS A 74 1.40 -0.74 -10.43
C LYS A 74 0.22 0.22 -10.59
N ARG A 75 -0.57 0.43 -9.53
CA ARG A 75 -1.81 1.22 -9.60
C ARG A 75 -1.60 2.72 -9.35
N TYR A 76 -0.75 3.08 -8.40
CA TYR A 76 -0.53 4.47 -7.97
C TYR A 76 0.87 4.99 -8.31
N GLY A 77 1.74 4.14 -8.86
CA GLY A 77 3.10 4.48 -9.26
C GLY A 77 4.14 4.25 -8.18
N PRO A 78 5.44 4.41 -8.51
CA PRO A 78 6.56 4.09 -7.63
C PRO A 78 6.67 5.03 -6.41
N LYS A 79 5.94 6.15 -6.39
CA LYS A 79 5.98 7.15 -5.31
C LYS A 79 4.97 6.92 -4.19
N VAL A 80 4.17 5.86 -4.25
CA VAL A 80 3.21 5.52 -3.19
C VAL A 80 3.95 5.23 -1.87
N ASN A 81 3.47 5.79 -0.75
CA ASN A 81 4.04 5.52 0.56
C ASN A 81 3.57 4.15 1.06
N LEU A 82 4.52 3.26 1.32
CA LEU A 82 4.24 1.91 1.81
C LEU A 82 4.98 1.68 3.13
N PHE A 83 4.26 1.09 4.08
CA PHE A 83 4.85 0.55 5.30
C PHE A 83 5.15 -0.93 5.06
N VAL A 84 6.43 -1.30 5.12
CA VAL A 84 6.93 -2.64 4.83
C VAL A 84 7.91 -3.10 5.90
N ASP A 85 8.02 -4.42 6.05
CA ASP A 85 9.04 -5.01 6.90
C ASP A 85 10.47 -4.77 6.34
N HIS A 86 11.44 -4.68 7.24
CA HIS A 86 12.86 -4.48 6.93
C HIS A 86 13.41 -5.49 5.90
N SER A 87 12.93 -6.74 5.92
CA SER A 87 13.36 -7.79 4.99
C SER A 87 12.89 -7.54 3.54
N GLN A 88 11.85 -6.74 3.34
CA GLN A 88 11.20 -6.53 2.04
C GLN A 88 11.64 -5.25 1.33
N VAL A 89 12.43 -4.40 2.00
CA VAL A 89 12.89 -3.09 1.48
C VAL A 89 13.54 -3.22 0.10
N ILE A 90 14.42 -4.22 -0.08
CA ILE A 90 15.06 -4.49 -1.38
C ILE A 90 14.03 -4.89 -2.45
N GLY A 91 13.00 -5.65 -2.07
CA GLY A 91 11.92 -6.04 -2.96
C GLY A 91 11.10 -4.84 -3.44
N VAL A 92 10.77 -3.92 -2.53
CA VAL A 92 10.06 -2.67 -2.84
C VAL A 92 10.89 -1.80 -3.77
N GLU A 93 12.18 -1.62 -3.48
CA GLU A 93 13.04 -0.75 -4.30
C GLU A 93 13.23 -1.30 -5.71
N ASN A 94 13.34 -2.63 -5.86
CA ASN A 94 13.34 -3.27 -7.17
C ASN A 94 12.05 -3.00 -7.95
N LEU A 95 10.90 -3.01 -7.27
CA LEU A 95 9.61 -2.71 -7.90
C LEU A 95 9.46 -1.22 -8.25
N ARG A 96 10.01 -0.31 -7.44
CA ARG A 96 10.00 1.13 -7.70
C ARG A 96 10.97 1.57 -8.80
N GLY A 97 12.15 0.94 -8.85
CA GLY A 97 13.20 1.20 -9.83
C GLY A 97 13.00 0.51 -11.17
N CYS A 98 12.08 -0.46 -11.29
CA CYS A 98 11.87 -1.20 -12.52
C CYS A 98 11.08 -0.42 -13.58
N ASN A 99 11.81 0.48 -14.24
CA ASN A 99 11.69 0.73 -15.67
C ASN A 99 12.93 0.23 -16.44
N THR A 100 13.68 -0.74 -15.89
CA THR A 100 14.76 -1.42 -16.62
C THR A 100 14.40 -2.88 -16.76
N GLY A 101 13.88 -3.23 -17.95
CA GLY A 101 13.61 -4.61 -18.30
C GLY A 101 14.83 -5.50 -18.06
N THR A 102 14.68 -6.49 -17.21
CA THR A 102 15.34 -7.78 -17.37
C THR A 102 14.45 -8.83 -16.73
N ASN A 103 13.97 -9.76 -17.56
CA ASN A 103 13.69 -11.11 -17.14
C ASN A 103 14.96 -11.63 -16.47
N ILE A 104 14.99 -11.66 -15.14
CA ILE A 104 15.91 -12.52 -14.43
C ILE A 104 15.05 -13.61 -13.84
N SER A 105 14.89 -14.69 -14.61
CA SER A 105 14.70 -16.03 -14.09
C SER A 105 15.78 -16.29 -13.05
N ARG A 106 15.47 -16.02 -11.78
CA ARG A 106 16.34 -16.32 -10.65
C ARG A 106 16.11 -17.76 -10.25
N GLU A 107 17.01 -18.64 -10.69
CA GLU A 107 17.28 -19.90 -10.00
C GLU A 107 17.74 -19.62 -8.55
N PRO A 108 17.49 -20.55 -7.61
CA PRO A 108 17.78 -20.33 -6.20
C PRO A 108 19.27 -20.62 -5.94
N GLY A 109 20.05 -19.60 -5.63
CA GLY A 109 21.44 -19.82 -5.28
C GLY A 109 22.19 -18.61 -4.77
N SER A 110 22.68 -18.75 -3.53
CA SER A 110 23.94 -18.19 -3.04
C SER A 110 23.93 -16.79 -2.39
N SER A 111 23.92 -16.85 -1.05
CA SER A 111 24.93 -16.27 -0.15
C SER A 111 25.06 -14.74 -0.08
N TYR A 112 24.51 -14.19 1.01
CA TYR A 112 24.83 -12.85 1.50
C TYR A 112 26.32 -12.78 1.91
N LEU A 113 27.09 -11.91 1.27
CA LEU A 113 28.34 -11.39 1.81
C LEU A 113 28.12 -9.91 2.15
N LEU A 114 28.15 -9.63 3.45
CA LEU A 114 28.26 -8.27 4.01
C LEU A 114 29.75 -7.90 4.04
N PHE A 115 30.06 -6.69 3.57
CA PHE A 115 31.26 -5.95 3.98
C PHE A 115 30.87 -4.96 5.06
#